data_AF-A0A060Z6X6-F1
#
_entry.id   AF-A0A060Z6X6-F1
#
_cell.length_a   1.000
_cell.length_b   1.000
_cell.length_c   1.000
_cell.angle_alpha   90.00
_cell.angle_beta   90.00
_cell.angle_gamma   90.00
#
_symmetry.space_group_name_H-M   'P 1'
#
loop_
_entity.id
_entity.type
_entity.pdbx_description
1 polymer ?
#
loop_
_entity_poly.entity_id
_entity_poly.type
_entity_poly.pdbx_seq_one_letter_code
_entity_poly.pdbx_strand_id
1 'polypeptide(L)'
;VNCSNLVSWVVARVEVTIRVLECEEPEVQVVQAPRLAIWRYQPTLVEASVDLKACIRYGAQYLWEIFSTPHCNYDHSIPLPGEVDVRRLQLSLPKMALRSGNYSLVFSLSYQGVPLRKAACLQLTVMAARLVPIIEGGTYRVWSRTQDLQLSAEQSYDPNMSLDNQSLLHYHWDCVTTSKVRTHLHLKSEVYIYLGWSH
;
A
#
# COMPACT_ATOMS: atom_id res chain seq x y z
N VAL A 1 -20.91 -27.86 25.64
CA VAL A 1 -21.77 -27.74 24.45
C VAL A 1 -22.45 -29.08 24.19
N ASN A 2 -23.75 -29.07 23.91
CA ASN A 2 -24.53 -30.28 23.63
C ASN A 2 -25.07 -30.20 22.20
N CYS A 3 -24.81 -31.24 21.40
CA CYS A 3 -25.39 -31.42 20.08
C CYS A 3 -26.19 -32.73 20.07
N SER A 4 -27.46 -32.66 19.67
CA SER A 4 -28.37 -33.81 19.60
C SER A 4 -29.21 -33.74 18.34
N ASN A 5 -29.52 -34.91 17.76
CA ASN A 5 -30.46 -35.04 16.65
C ASN A 5 -31.73 -35.84 17.03
N LEU A 6 -32.07 -35.88 18.32
CA LEU A 6 -33.21 -36.62 18.88
C LEU A 6 -33.14 -38.16 18.75
N VAL A 7 -32.08 -38.69 18.13
CA VAL A 7 -31.76 -40.13 18.06
C VAL A 7 -30.47 -40.42 18.84
N SER A 8 -29.52 -39.48 18.82
CA SER A 8 -28.24 -39.55 19.53
C SER A 8 -27.83 -38.16 20.02
N TRP A 9 -26.94 -38.11 21.02
CA TRP A 9 -26.43 -36.86 21.58
C TRP A 9 -24.94 -36.99 21.92
N VAL A 10 -24.22 -35.87 21.80
CA VAL A 10 -22.81 -35.74 22.17
C VAL A 10 -22.65 -34.52 23.05
N VAL A 11 -21.92 -34.69 24.16
CA VAL A 11 -21.54 -33.59 25.05
C VAL A 11 -20.05 -33.39 25.06
N ALA A 12 -19.66 -32.17 24.72
CA ALA A 12 -18.34 -31.65 25.05
C ALA A 12 -18.44 -30.84 26.35
N ARG A 13 -17.66 -31.22 27.36
CA ARG A 13 -17.45 -30.42 28.58
C ARG A 13 -16.19 -29.58 28.37
N VAL A 14 -16.28 -28.29 28.69
CA VAL A 14 -15.14 -27.37 28.67
C VAL A 14 -15.07 -26.74 30.04
N GLU A 15 -13.92 -26.84 30.69
CA GLU A 15 -13.66 -26.09 31.92
C GLU A 15 -13.36 -24.64 31.56
N VAL A 16 -14.11 -23.71 32.15
CA VAL A 16 -13.90 -22.27 31.99
C VAL A 16 -13.39 -21.72 33.30
N THR A 17 -12.18 -21.16 33.28
CA THR A 17 -11.60 -20.49 34.45
C THR A 17 -11.80 -18.99 34.30
N ILE A 18 -12.50 -18.39 35.26
CA ILE A 18 -12.75 -16.94 35.32
C ILE A 18 -11.80 -16.36 36.36
N ARG A 19 -11.07 -15.30 36.00
CA ARG A 19 -10.17 -14.59 36.91
C ARG A 19 -10.41 -13.09 36.79
N VAL A 20 -10.29 -12.39 37.90
CA VAL A 20 -10.25 -10.93 37.92
C VAL A 20 -8.85 -10.51 37.49
N LEU A 21 -8.77 -9.57 36.55
CA LEU A 21 -7.49 -9.01 36.10
C LEU A 21 -6.88 -8.17 37.22
N GLU A 22 -5.56 -8.27 37.41
CA GLU A 22 -4.82 -7.44 38.37
C GLU A 22 -4.49 -6.05 37.82
N CYS A 23 -4.70 -5.85 36.52
CA CYS A 23 -4.50 -4.58 35.85
C CYS A 23 -5.78 -4.12 35.17
N GLU A 24 -5.90 -2.81 35.04
CA GLU A 24 -6.90 -2.20 34.18
C GLU A 24 -6.66 -2.53 32.70
N GLU A 25 -7.72 -2.42 31.93
CA GLU A 25 -7.69 -2.63 30.50
C GLU A 25 -6.90 -1.50 29.82
N PRO A 26 -5.90 -1.81 28.96
CA PRO A 26 -5.08 -0.78 28.33
C PRO A 26 -5.84 -0.05 27.22
N GLU A 27 -5.37 1.15 26.87
CA GLU A 27 -5.83 1.88 25.70
C GLU A 27 -4.82 1.78 24.56
N VAL A 28 -5.33 1.61 23.34
CA VAL A 28 -4.51 1.53 22.12
C VAL A 28 -5.12 2.40 21.04
N GLN A 29 -4.26 3.10 20.31
CA GLN A 29 -4.65 3.97 19.20
C GLN A 29 -3.62 3.89 18.09
N VAL A 30 -4.04 4.12 16.85
CA VAL A 30 -3.11 4.36 15.74
C VAL A 30 -3.07 5.86 15.46
N VAL A 31 -1.87 6.41 15.37
CA VAL A 31 -1.65 7.87 15.32
C VAL A 31 -2.30 8.50 14.08
N GLN A 32 -2.34 7.79 12.95
CA GLN A 32 -2.84 8.26 11.66
C GLN A 32 -4.37 8.07 11.46
N ALA A 33 -5.14 7.87 12.53
CA ALA A 33 -6.56 7.50 12.46
C ALA A 33 -7.49 8.61 11.89
N PRO A 34 -8.64 8.26 11.26
CA PRO A 34 -9.16 6.90 11.02
C PRO A 34 -8.84 6.34 9.62
N ARG A 35 -8.27 7.15 8.72
CA ARG A 35 -8.03 6.81 7.31
C ARG A 35 -6.62 7.23 6.89
N LEU A 36 -5.90 6.32 6.26
CA LEU A 36 -4.57 6.55 5.73
C LEU A 36 -4.54 6.19 4.25
N ALA A 37 -4.08 7.13 3.41
CA ALA A 37 -3.83 6.88 2.00
C ALA A 37 -2.33 6.92 1.73
N ILE A 38 -1.80 5.89 1.08
CA ILE A 38 -0.36 5.75 0.81
C ILE A 38 -0.11 5.51 -0.66
N TRP A 39 1.05 5.93 -1.14
CA TRP A 39 1.51 5.60 -2.48
C TRP A 39 2.27 4.27 -2.47
N ARG A 40 1.91 3.35 -3.37
CA ARG A 40 2.54 2.04 -3.49
C ARG A 40 4.04 2.10 -3.73
N TYR A 41 4.53 3.12 -4.43
CA TYR A 41 5.94 3.28 -4.79
C TYR A 41 6.82 3.83 -3.64
N GLN A 42 6.22 4.26 -2.53
CA GLN A 42 6.93 4.84 -1.39
C GLN A 42 6.85 3.93 -0.15
N PRO A 43 7.92 3.83 0.66
CA PRO A 43 7.82 3.23 1.98
C PRO A 43 6.94 4.10 2.88
N THR A 44 6.20 3.47 3.79
CA THR A 44 5.31 4.15 4.75
C THR A 44 5.60 3.68 6.17
N LEU A 45 5.57 4.62 7.10
CA LEU A 45 5.67 4.35 8.54
C LEU A 45 4.33 4.60 9.21
N VAL A 46 3.87 3.64 10.01
CA VAL A 46 2.63 3.75 10.80
C VAL A 46 2.97 3.53 12.26
N GLU A 47 2.38 4.31 13.16
CA GLU A 47 2.73 4.29 14.58
C GLU A 47 1.50 4.06 15.45
N ALA A 48 1.65 3.22 16.46
CA ALA A 48 0.67 3.00 17.49
C ALA A 48 1.09 3.69 18.80
N SER A 49 0.09 4.22 19.50
CA SER A 49 0.22 4.71 20.87
C SER A 49 -0.48 3.75 21.81
N VAL A 50 0.12 3.53 22.98
CA VAL A 50 -0.36 2.59 23.99
C VAL A 50 -0.30 3.25 25.36
N ASP A 51 -1.38 3.15 26.11
CA ASP A 51 -1.44 3.46 27.54
C ASP A 51 -1.76 2.19 28.33
N LEU A 52 -0.78 1.73 29.10
CA LEU A 52 -0.90 0.52 29.94
C LEU A 52 -1.59 0.78 31.29
N LYS A 53 -2.05 2.01 31.56
CA LYS A 53 -2.64 2.40 32.85
C LYS A 53 -1.75 2.03 34.04
N ALA A 54 -0.44 2.25 33.88
CA ALA A 54 0.60 1.88 34.84
C ALA A 54 0.68 0.38 35.22
N CYS A 55 0.12 -0.52 34.41
CA CYS A 55 0.24 -1.96 34.63
C CYS A 55 1.68 -2.45 34.44
N ILE A 56 2.21 -3.11 35.48
CA ILE A 56 3.54 -3.76 35.46
C ILE A 56 3.48 -5.28 35.70
N ARG A 57 2.28 -5.84 35.95
CA ARG A 57 2.10 -7.26 36.28
C ARG A 57 2.19 -8.18 35.07
N TYR A 58 1.77 -7.69 33.92
CA TYR A 58 1.71 -8.47 32.69
C TYR A 58 2.67 -7.89 31.65
N GLY A 59 3.39 -8.77 30.95
CA GLY A 59 4.14 -8.36 29.76
C GLY A 59 3.18 -7.98 28.63
N ALA A 60 3.43 -6.89 27.93
CA ALA A 60 2.66 -6.51 26.74
C ALA A 60 3.25 -7.17 25.48
N GLN A 61 2.38 -7.68 24.61
CA GLN A 61 2.73 -8.20 23.29
C GLN A 61 1.96 -7.43 22.23
N TYR A 62 2.68 -6.98 21.21
CA TYR A 62 2.12 -6.21 20.11
C TYR A 62 2.03 -7.04 18.83
N LEU A 63 1.04 -6.72 18.00
CA LEU A 63 0.88 -7.31 16.68
C LEU A 63 0.19 -6.36 15.73
N TRP A 64 0.81 -6.14 14.58
CA TRP A 64 0.21 -5.53 13.39
C TRP A 64 -0.31 -6.59 12.42
N GLU A 65 -1.50 -6.37 11.89
CA GLU A 65 -2.13 -7.22 10.89
C GLU A 65 -2.81 -6.37 9.81
N ILE A 66 -2.76 -6.84 8.55
CA ILE A 66 -3.43 -6.17 7.42
C ILE A 66 -4.48 -7.10 6.87
N PHE A 67 -5.70 -6.60 6.69
CA PHE A 67 -6.81 -7.36 6.14
C PHE A 67 -7.24 -6.79 4.79
N SER A 68 -7.65 -7.67 3.88
CA SER A 68 -8.13 -7.30 2.54
C SER A 68 -9.50 -6.60 2.54
N THR A 69 -10.21 -6.62 3.67
CA THR A 69 -11.49 -5.94 3.82
C THR A 69 -11.30 -4.61 4.55
N PRO A 70 -11.96 -3.52 4.15
CA PRO A 70 -11.83 -2.22 4.79
C PRO A 70 -12.68 -2.08 6.07
N HIS A 71 -13.08 -3.20 6.69
CA HIS A 71 -14.06 -3.25 7.78
C HIS A 71 -13.48 -3.85 9.06
N CYS A 72 -12.15 -3.98 9.15
CA CYS A 72 -11.48 -4.50 10.33
C CYS A 72 -12.00 -5.90 10.75
N ASN A 73 -12.51 -6.68 9.78
CA ASN A 73 -13.02 -8.01 10.04
C ASN A 73 -11.85 -9.01 9.97
N TYR A 74 -11.77 -9.91 10.95
CA TYR A 74 -10.64 -10.82 11.15
C TYR A 74 -10.65 -12.03 10.19
N ASP A 75 -11.18 -11.87 8.98
CA ASP A 75 -11.40 -13.00 8.06
C ASP A 75 -10.09 -13.46 7.40
N HIS A 76 -9.42 -12.55 6.68
CA HIS A 76 -8.27 -12.89 5.84
C HIS A 76 -7.14 -11.87 6.00
N SER A 77 -6.15 -12.25 6.79
CA SER A 77 -4.90 -11.49 6.96
C SER A 77 -4.01 -11.66 5.73
N ILE A 78 -3.37 -10.56 5.33
CA ILE A 78 -2.43 -10.49 4.22
C ILE A 78 -1.03 -10.73 4.78
N PRO A 79 -0.30 -11.74 4.28
CA PRO A 79 1.07 -11.95 4.69
C PRO A 79 1.93 -10.78 4.23
N LEU A 80 2.66 -10.18 5.18
CA LEU A 80 3.68 -9.19 4.90
C LEU A 80 5.03 -9.89 4.59
N PRO A 81 5.96 -9.21 3.88
CA PRO A 81 7.32 -9.72 3.68
C PRO A 81 7.99 -10.05 5.03
N GLY A 82 8.83 -11.08 5.05
CA GLY A 82 9.43 -11.60 6.29
C GLY A 82 10.35 -10.60 7.02
N GLU A 83 10.82 -9.58 6.32
CA GLU A 83 11.65 -8.50 6.85
C GLU A 83 10.84 -7.46 7.64
N VAL A 84 9.51 -7.48 7.55
CA VAL A 84 8.64 -6.53 8.24
C VAL A 84 8.41 -6.98 9.69
N ASP A 85 8.94 -6.22 10.65
CA ASP A 85 8.70 -6.47 12.06
C ASP A 85 7.32 -5.96 12.48
N VAL A 86 6.38 -6.89 12.62
CA VAL A 86 4.98 -6.62 13.01
C VAL A 86 4.77 -6.58 14.53
N ARG A 87 5.81 -6.76 15.36
CA ARG A 87 5.69 -6.85 16.83
C ARG A 87 6.15 -5.60 17.57
N ARG A 88 6.36 -4.50 16.85
CA ARG A 88 6.75 -3.19 17.39
C ARG A 88 5.57 -2.23 17.42
N LEU A 89 5.72 -1.13 18.15
CA LEU A 89 4.76 0.00 18.11
C LEU A 89 4.76 0.73 16.77
N GLN A 90 5.82 0.57 15.98
CA GLN A 90 5.96 1.19 14.67
C GLN A 90 6.02 0.10 13.60
N LEU A 91 5.17 0.23 12.58
CA LEU A 91 5.15 -0.63 11.41
C LEU A 91 5.78 0.10 10.23
N SER A 92 6.90 -0.41 9.73
CA SER A 92 7.51 0.05 8.49
C SER A 92 7.02 -0.81 7.33
N LEU A 93 6.15 -0.26 6.49
CA LEU A 93 5.68 -0.89 5.26
C LEU A 93 6.64 -0.56 4.11
N PRO A 94 7.35 -1.55 3.55
CA PRO A 94 8.20 -1.34 2.39
C PRO A 94 7.37 -0.87 1.19
N LYS A 95 8.01 -0.12 0.29
CA LYS A 95 7.42 0.14 -1.03
C LYS A 95 7.02 -1.20 -1.66
N MET A 96 5.95 -1.18 -2.44
CA MET A 96 5.48 -2.34 -3.21
C MET A 96 4.95 -3.53 -2.41
N ALA A 97 4.98 -3.51 -1.07
CA ALA A 97 4.55 -4.61 -0.22
C ALA A 97 3.05 -4.97 -0.39
N LEU A 98 2.21 -3.98 -0.71
CA LEU A 98 0.76 -4.16 -0.90
C LEU A 98 0.33 -3.68 -2.27
N ARG A 99 -0.51 -4.47 -2.96
CA ARG A 99 -1.14 -4.07 -4.23
C ARG A 99 -2.03 -2.84 -4.02
N SER A 100 -2.34 -2.13 -5.10
CA SER A 100 -3.30 -1.03 -5.02
C SER A 100 -4.68 -1.57 -4.61
N GLY A 101 -5.33 -0.91 -3.66
CA GLY A 101 -6.60 -1.37 -3.12
C GLY A 101 -6.92 -0.77 -1.76
N ASN A 102 -8.03 -1.25 -1.18
CA ASN A 102 -8.49 -0.86 0.14
C ASN A 102 -8.27 -2.02 1.11
N TYR A 103 -7.76 -1.68 2.28
CA TYR A 103 -7.37 -2.60 3.34
C TYR A 103 -7.81 -2.05 4.69
N SER A 104 -7.75 -2.90 5.71
CA SER A 104 -7.75 -2.48 7.11
C SER A 104 -6.41 -2.83 7.72
N LEU A 105 -5.84 -1.88 8.47
CA LEU A 105 -4.64 -2.10 9.28
C LEU A 105 -5.07 -2.12 10.75
N VAL A 106 -4.77 -3.22 11.43
CA VAL A 106 -5.14 -3.46 12.82
C VAL A 106 -3.87 -3.54 13.65
N PHE A 107 -3.78 -2.69 14.66
CA PHE A 107 -2.80 -2.81 15.73
C PHE A 107 -3.48 -3.45 16.92
N SER A 108 -2.85 -4.46 17.51
CA SER A 108 -3.36 -5.10 18.72
C SER A 108 -2.30 -5.26 19.79
N LEU A 109 -2.77 -5.18 21.03
CA LEU A 109 -2.03 -5.42 22.24
C LEU A 109 -2.70 -6.54 23.00
N SER A 110 -1.90 -7.51 23.45
CA SER A 110 -2.34 -8.56 24.38
C SER A 110 -1.40 -8.62 25.58
N TYR A 111 -1.93 -9.01 26.73
CA TYR A 111 -1.14 -9.24 27.93
C TYR A 111 -0.73 -10.71 28.04
N GLN A 112 0.51 -10.97 28.40
CA GLN A 112 1.03 -12.33 28.58
C GLN A 112 0.32 -13.03 29.75
N GLY A 113 -0.13 -14.26 29.51
CA GLY A 113 -0.73 -15.11 30.55
C GLY A 113 -2.18 -14.75 30.92
N VAL A 114 -2.79 -13.77 30.25
CA VAL A 114 -4.20 -13.41 30.43
C VAL A 114 -4.90 -13.25 29.08
N PRO A 115 -6.20 -13.59 28.96
CA PRO A 115 -6.91 -13.55 27.68
C PRO A 115 -7.35 -12.13 27.26
N LEU A 116 -6.74 -11.08 27.82
CA LEU A 116 -7.08 -9.69 27.48
C LEU A 116 -6.37 -9.27 26.19
N ARG A 117 -7.14 -8.82 25.21
CA ARG A 117 -6.67 -8.22 23.95
C ARG A 117 -7.43 -6.94 23.65
N LYS A 118 -6.70 -5.88 23.32
CA LYS A 118 -7.26 -4.64 22.77
C LYS A 118 -6.70 -4.35 21.40
N ALA A 119 -7.48 -3.72 20.54
CA ALA A 119 -7.09 -3.42 19.18
C ALA A 119 -7.61 -2.05 18.73
N ALA A 120 -6.84 -1.40 17.88
CA ALA A 120 -7.22 -0.20 17.14
C ALA A 120 -7.14 -0.52 15.65
N CYS A 121 -8.08 0.03 14.88
CA CYS A 121 -8.13 -0.18 13.44
C CYS A 121 -8.14 1.15 12.69
N LEU A 122 -7.52 1.16 11.51
CA LEU A 122 -7.67 2.21 10.51
C LEU A 122 -7.95 1.62 9.14
N GLN A 123 -8.58 2.43 8.29
CA GLN A 123 -8.75 2.11 6.87
C GLN A 123 -7.51 2.57 6.09
N LEU A 124 -6.93 1.66 5.32
CA LEU A 124 -5.74 1.89 4.52
C LEU A 124 -6.08 1.82 3.04
N THR A 125 -5.81 2.88 2.29
CA THR A 125 -5.92 2.89 0.83
C THR A 125 -4.55 2.97 0.21
N VAL A 126 -4.21 2.00 -0.63
CA VAL A 126 -2.95 1.94 -1.36
C VAL A 126 -3.20 2.40 -2.80
N MET A 127 -2.58 3.51 -3.18
CA MET A 127 -2.74 4.14 -4.49
C MET A 127 -1.57 3.76 -5.42
N ALA A 128 -1.87 3.52 -6.69
CA ALA A 128 -0.85 3.35 -7.74
C ALA A 128 -0.52 4.70 -8.39
N ALA A 129 0.75 4.96 -8.62
CA ALA A 129 1.20 6.10 -9.43
C ALA A 129 0.90 5.85 -10.92
N ARG A 130 0.89 6.93 -11.71
CA ARG A 130 0.85 6.81 -13.18
C ARG A 130 2.24 6.46 -13.71
N LEU A 131 2.28 5.80 -14.86
CA LEU A 131 3.49 5.61 -15.66
C LEU A 131 4.16 6.97 -15.94
N VAL A 132 5.50 6.98 -15.89
CA VAL A 132 6.33 8.17 -16.07
C VAL A 132 6.93 8.17 -17.47
N PRO A 133 6.51 9.10 -18.34
CA PRO A 133 7.03 9.19 -19.69
C PRO A 133 8.31 9.98 -19.78
N ILE A 134 9.28 9.46 -20.53
CA ILE A 134 10.52 10.16 -20.80
C ILE A 134 10.84 10.03 -22.28
N ILE A 135 10.92 11.16 -22.97
CA ILE A 135 11.43 11.25 -24.34
C ILE A 135 12.91 11.62 -24.26
N GLU A 136 13.77 10.79 -24.85
CA GLU A 136 15.20 11.06 -24.90
C GLU A 136 15.47 12.35 -25.71
N GLY A 137 16.30 13.22 -25.14
CA GLY A 137 16.57 14.55 -25.70
C GLY A 137 15.58 15.63 -25.26
N GLY A 138 14.60 15.31 -24.42
CA GLY A 138 13.72 16.28 -23.75
C GLY A 138 12.47 16.68 -24.53
N THR A 139 11.83 17.77 -24.11
CA THR A 139 10.52 18.21 -24.64
C THR A 139 10.64 19.12 -25.86
N TYR A 140 11.81 19.71 -26.11
CA TYR A 140 12.07 20.57 -27.26
C TYR A 140 13.37 20.17 -27.94
N ARG A 141 13.31 19.94 -29.25
CA ARG A 141 14.46 19.56 -30.06
C ARG A 141 14.49 20.31 -31.38
N VAL A 142 15.71 20.58 -31.84
CA VAL A 142 15.99 21.06 -33.19
C VAL A 142 16.71 19.93 -33.92
N TRP A 143 16.32 19.68 -35.17
CA TRP A 143 16.85 18.60 -36.00
C TRP A 143 17.05 19.07 -37.44
N SER A 144 17.94 18.37 -38.15
CA SER A 144 18.18 18.62 -39.57
C SER A 144 17.00 18.15 -40.42
N ARG A 145 16.76 18.84 -41.54
CA ARG A 145 15.80 18.38 -42.57
C ARG A 145 16.31 17.23 -43.42
N THR A 146 17.61 16.95 -43.36
CA THR A 146 18.27 15.93 -44.17
C THR A 146 18.52 14.62 -43.41
N GLN A 147 18.11 14.55 -42.14
CA GLN A 147 18.30 13.39 -41.27
C GLN A 147 16.96 13.01 -40.64
N ASP A 148 16.76 11.73 -40.39
CA ASP A 148 15.57 11.24 -39.71
C ASP A 148 15.58 11.61 -38.22
N LEU A 149 14.40 11.89 -37.64
CA LEU A 149 14.25 12.16 -36.21
C LEU A 149 14.17 10.81 -35.51
N GLN A 150 15.20 10.50 -34.76
CA GLN A 150 15.15 9.38 -33.83
C GLN A 150 14.67 9.88 -32.47
N LEU A 151 13.55 9.33 -32.01
CA LEU A 151 13.01 9.49 -30.67
C LEU A 151 13.07 8.15 -29.96
N SER A 152 13.49 8.18 -28.70
CA SER A 152 13.45 7.03 -27.81
C SER A 152 12.58 7.37 -26.62
N ALA A 153 11.74 6.41 -26.23
CA ALA A 153 10.97 6.46 -24.98
C ALA A 153 11.45 5.42 -23.96
N GLU A 154 12.59 4.76 -24.22
CA GLU A 154 13.08 3.61 -23.44
C GLU A 154 13.37 3.92 -21.97
N GLN A 155 13.57 5.21 -21.63
CA GLN A 155 13.76 5.64 -20.24
C GLN A 155 12.44 5.81 -19.48
N SER A 156 11.29 5.67 -20.13
CA SER A 156 9.98 5.68 -19.47
C SER A 156 9.84 4.46 -18.55
N TYR A 157 9.12 4.60 -17.44
CA TYR A 157 9.02 3.53 -16.46
C TYR A 157 7.70 3.55 -15.68
N ASP A 158 7.35 2.42 -15.08
CA ASP A 158 6.31 2.30 -14.06
C ASP A 158 6.90 2.51 -12.66
N PRO A 159 6.52 3.58 -11.93
CA PRO A 159 6.95 3.77 -10.55
C PRO A 159 6.44 2.67 -9.60
N ASN A 160 5.39 1.95 -9.99
CA ASN A 160 4.83 0.83 -9.24
C ASN A 160 5.48 -0.50 -9.62
N MET A 161 6.72 -0.50 -10.11
CA MET A 161 7.56 -1.69 -10.34
C MET A 161 9.01 -1.38 -9.95
N SER A 162 9.81 -2.41 -9.66
CA SER A 162 11.25 -2.22 -9.47
C SER A 162 11.92 -1.96 -10.81
N LEU A 163 13.03 -1.20 -10.82
CA LEU A 163 13.73 -0.85 -12.05
C LEU A 163 14.23 -2.09 -12.81
N ASP A 164 14.62 -3.15 -12.09
CA ASP A 164 15.12 -4.40 -12.67
C ASP A 164 14.01 -5.36 -13.14
N ASN A 165 12.74 -5.02 -12.90
CA ASN A 165 11.60 -5.86 -13.23
C ASN A 165 10.44 -5.00 -13.76
N GLN A 166 10.73 -4.14 -14.72
CA GLN A 166 9.72 -3.36 -15.42
C GLN A 166 8.91 -4.27 -16.35
N SER A 167 7.62 -3.98 -16.48
CA SER A 167 6.81 -4.57 -17.55
C SER A 167 7.16 -3.94 -18.89
N LEU A 168 6.91 -4.65 -19.98
CA LEU A 168 7.03 -4.06 -21.32
C LEU A 168 6.00 -2.94 -21.45
N LEU A 169 6.46 -1.72 -21.72
CA LEU A 169 5.59 -0.58 -21.97
C LEU A 169 5.27 -0.48 -23.47
N HIS A 170 4.00 -0.26 -23.78
CA HIS A 170 3.56 0.01 -25.14
C HIS A 170 3.54 1.51 -25.39
N TYR A 171 4.25 1.96 -26.42
CA TYR A 171 4.37 3.38 -26.76
C TYR A 171 3.51 3.75 -27.96
N HIS A 172 2.81 4.87 -27.85
CA HIS A 172 2.08 5.50 -28.95
C HIS A 172 2.69 6.86 -29.25
N TRP A 173 3.05 7.12 -30.51
CA TRP A 173 3.60 8.40 -30.93
C TRP A 173 2.62 9.10 -31.86
N ASP A 174 2.24 10.33 -31.51
CA ASP A 174 1.39 11.19 -32.34
C ASP A 174 2.14 12.43 -32.79
N CYS A 175 1.86 12.88 -34.01
CA CYS A 175 2.50 14.03 -34.61
C CYS A 175 1.45 15.04 -35.07
N VAL A 176 1.60 16.29 -34.62
CA VAL A 176 0.76 17.42 -35.06
C VAL A 176 1.65 18.51 -35.64
N THR A 177 1.49 18.78 -36.92
CA THR A 177 2.16 19.89 -37.61
C THR A 177 1.34 21.16 -37.47
N THR A 178 1.94 22.24 -36.96
CA THR A 178 1.31 23.56 -37.02
C THR A 178 1.85 24.30 -38.24
N SER A 179 1.00 24.51 -39.24
CA SER A 179 1.32 25.37 -40.37
C SER A 179 1.14 26.84 -39.96
N LYS A 180 2.23 27.55 -39.65
CA LYS A 180 2.19 29.01 -39.68
C LYS A 180 2.20 29.44 -41.16
N VAL A 181 1.11 30.05 -41.62
CA VAL A 181 1.03 30.66 -42.96
C VAL A 181 2.03 31.83 -43.04
N ARG A 182 2.78 31.87 -44.15
CA ARG A 182 4.06 32.58 -44.35
C ARG A 182 3.97 34.11 -44.36
N THR A 183 5.05 34.77 -43.90
CA THR A 183 5.81 35.77 -44.66
C THR A 183 7.28 35.72 -44.21
N HIS A 184 8.23 35.77 -45.15
CA HIS A 184 9.71 35.72 -45.01
C HIS A 184 10.41 34.33 -44.91
N LEU A 185 11.59 34.29 -45.54
CA LEU A 185 12.31 33.15 -46.14
C LEU A 185 12.91 32.08 -45.20
N HIS A 186 12.34 31.85 -44.02
CA HIS A 186 12.77 30.73 -43.14
C HIS A 186 11.55 29.90 -42.72
N LEU A 187 11.34 28.77 -43.40
CA LEU A 187 10.34 27.78 -43.00
C LEU A 187 10.76 27.19 -41.64
N LYS A 188 10.27 27.73 -40.53
CA LYS A 188 10.19 27.00 -39.25
C LYS A 188 8.88 26.22 -39.26
N SER A 189 8.96 24.93 -39.58
CA SER A 189 7.88 23.99 -39.35
C SER A 189 7.96 23.55 -37.90
N GLU A 190 6.96 23.90 -37.10
CA GLU A 190 6.81 23.39 -35.74
C GLU A 190 6.03 22.06 -35.80
N VAL A 191 6.61 21.04 -35.18
CA VAL A 191 6.05 19.70 -35.09
C VAL A 191 5.92 19.37 -33.61
N TYR A 192 4.71 19.06 -33.16
CA TYR A 192 4.44 18.63 -31.79
C TYR A 192 4.34 17.12 -31.79
N ILE A 193 5.13 16.47 -30.94
CA ILE A 193 5.14 15.03 -30.82
C ILE A 193 4.67 14.66 -29.41
N TYR A 194 3.64 13.82 -29.34
CA TYR A 194 3.09 13.32 -28.10
C TYR A 194 3.48 11.86 -27.93
N LEU A 195 3.83 11.51 -26.70
CA LEU A 195 4.00 10.13 -26.28
C LEU A 195 2.75 9.73 -25.48
N GLY A 196 2.18 8.57 -25.78
CA GLY A 196 1.15 7.89 -24.99
C GLY A 196 1.65 6.50 -24.59
N TRP A 197 1.06 5.91 -23.54
CA TRP A 197 1.52 4.62 -23.03
C TRP A 197 0.44 3.81 -22.32
N SER A 198 0.61 2.48 -22.34
CA SER A 198 -0.18 1.52 -21.57
C SER A 198 0.68 0.35 -21.08
N HIS A 199 0.15 -0.37 -20.09
CA HIS A 199 0.55 -1.76 -19.82
C HIS A 199 -0.02 -2.71 -20.87
#